data_AF-A0A2J7ZUK5-F1
#
_entry.id   AF-A0A2J7ZUK5-F1
#
_cell.length_a   1.000
_cell.length_b   1.000
_cell.length_c   1.000
_cell.angle_alpha   90.00
_cell.angle_beta   90.00
_cell.angle_gamma   90.00
#
_symmetry.space_group_name_H-M   'P 1'
#
loop_
_entity.id
_entity.type
_entity.pdbx_description
1 polymer ?
#
loop_
_entity_poly.entity_id
_entity_poly.type
_entity_poly.pdbx_seq_one_letter_code
_entity_poly.pdbx_strand_id
1 'polypeptide(L)' 'MTALLQPGDHVVAPFPGYQSLYEVARSVGCEVELWEPELGEDGGATFDVATFKRACAAVLPF' A
#
# COMPACT_ATOMS: atom_id res chain seq x y z
N MET A 1 1.20 13.05 5.65
CA MET A 1 1.23 11.57 5.78
C MET A 1 1.22 11.12 7.24
N THR A 2 1.97 11.75 8.15
CA THR A 2 2.02 11.34 9.57
C THR A 2 0.80 11.71 10.42
N ALA A 3 0.01 12.72 10.04
CA ALA A 3 -1.07 13.26 10.90
C ALA A 3 -2.22 12.28 11.21
N LEU A 4 -2.38 11.22 10.41
CA LEU A 4 -3.46 10.24 10.54
C LEU A 4 -2.98 8.85 10.97
N LEU A 5 -1.65 8.63 11.01
CA LEU A 5 -1.09 7.30 11.25
C LEU A 5 -0.99 7.02 12.74
N GLN A 6 -1.39 5.80 13.12
CA GLN A 6 -1.22 5.23 14.44
C GLN A 6 -0.48 3.89 14.34
N PRO A 7 0.33 3.52 15.35
CA PRO A 7 0.93 2.19 15.40
C PRO A 7 -0.14 1.10 15.30
N GLY A 8 0.09 0.09 14.47
CA GLY A 8 -0.87 -0.99 14.20
C GLY A 8 -1.88 -0.71 13.08
N ASP A 9 -1.95 0.51 12.53
CA ASP A 9 -2.74 0.76 11.32
C ASP A 9 -2.22 -0.10 10.17
N HIS A 10 -3.14 -0.60 9.34
CA HIS A 10 -2.79 -1.19 8.05
C HIS A 10 -2.77 -0.12 6.97
N VAL A 11 -1.65 -0.03 6.27
CA VAL A 11 -1.41 0.95 5.21
C VAL A 11 -1.08 0.23 3.92
N VAL A 12 -1.89 0.45 2.89
CA VAL A 12 -1.61 0.00 1.52
C VAL A 12 -0.93 1.13 0.77
N ALA A 13 0.30 0.91 0.29
CA ALA A 13 1.09 1.93 -0.41
C ALA A 13 1.47 1.47 -1.83
N PRO A 14 1.35 2.32 -2.86
CA PRO A 14 1.78 1.97 -4.21
C PRO A 14 3.30 1.74 -4.27
N PHE A 15 3.72 0.72 -5.02
CA PHE A 15 5.12 0.36 -5.24
C PHE A 15 5.34 -0.14 -6.67
N PRO A 16 6.44 0.22 -7.37
CA PRO A 16 7.48 1.15 -6.94
C PRO A 16 6.96 2.60 -6.91
N GLY A 17 7.51 3.40 -5.99
CA GLY A 17 7.12 4.79 -5.78
C GLY A 17 8.10 5.52 -4.88
N TYR A 18 7.76 6.74 -4.43
CA TYR A 18 8.60 7.45 -3.48
C TYR A 18 8.75 6.65 -2.18
N GLN A 19 9.99 6.38 -1.77
CA GLN A 19 10.28 5.55 -0.60
C GLN A 19 9.58 6.03 0.68
N SER A 20 9.41 7.35 0.84
CA SER A 20 8.71 7.94 1.98
C SER A 20 7.24 7.49 2.11
N LEU A 21 6.59 7.04 1.03
CA LEU A 21 5.19 6.59 1.02
C LEU A 21 4.95 5.29 1.81
N TYR A 22 5.98 4.50 2.07
CA TYR A 22 5.87 3.29 2.88
C TYR A 22 6.82 3.32 4.09
N GLU A 23 8.00 3.94 3.97
CA GLU A 23 8.95 3.99 5.09
C GLU A 23 8.48 4.87 6.25
N VAL A 24 7.76 5.97 5.97
CA VAL A 24 7.19 6.80 7.06
C VAL A 24 6.16 5.99 7.86
N ALA A 25 5.31 5.22 7.21
CA ALA A 25 4.32 4.37 7.89
C ALA A 25 4.98 3.23 8.69
N ARG A 26 5.99 2.55 8.11
CA ARG A 26 6.81 1.56 8.83
C ARG A 26 7.45 2.15 10.08
N SER A 27 8.02 3.36 9.99
CA SER A 27 8.68 4.02 11.12
C SER A 27 7.73 4.40 12.26
N VAL A 28 6.44 4.61 11.96
CA VAL A 28 5.39 4.86 12.97
C VAL A 28 4.92 3.56 13.62
N GLY A 29 5.22 2.39 13.04
CA GLY A 29 4.77 1.08 13.53
C GLY A 29 3.47 0.60 12.87
N CYS A 30 3.13 1.12 11.69
CA CYS A 30 2.04 0.61 10.87
C CYS A 30 2.45 -0.67 10.13
N GLU A 31 1.49 -1.55 9.88
CA GLU A 31 1.64 -2.71 8.99
C GLU A 31 1.51 -2.23 7.54
N VAL A 32 2.55 -2.38 6.74
CA VAL A 32 2.58 -1.85 5.37
C VAL A 32 2.53 -2.95 4.34
N GLU A 33 1.50 -2.91 3.49
CA GLU A 33 1.34 -3.76 2.31
C GLU A 33 1.64 -2.95 1.04
N LEU A 34 2.48 -3.50 0.17
CA LEU A 34 2.84 -2.86 -1.09
C LEU A 34 1.85 -3.27 -2.19
N TRP A 35 1.27 -2.28 -2.85
CA TRP A 35 0.40 -2.46 -4.00
C TRP A 35 1.20 -2.27 -5.28
N GLU A 36 1.47 -3.37 -5.98
CA GLU A 36 2.31 -3.38 -7.17
C GLU A 36 1.48 -3.32 -8.47
N PRO A 37 1.94 -2.60 -9.49
CA PRO A 37 1.29 -2.61 -10.80
C PRO A 37 1.66 -3.88 -11.57
N GLU A 38 0.78 -4.24 -12.50
CA GLU A 38 1.11 -5.18 -13.56
C GLU A 38 1.84 -4.42 -14.67
N LEU A 39 2.97 -5.00 -15.13
CA LEU A 39 3.75 -4.45 -16.24
C LEU A 39 3.29 -5.08 -17.56
N GLY A 40 2.81 -4.25 -18.47
CA GLY A 40 2.48 -4.64 -19.84
C GLY A 40 3.72 -4.86 -20.71
N GLU A 41 3.55 -5.58 -21.82
CA GLU A 41 4.62 -5.83 -22.80
C GLU A 41 5.15 -4.53 -23.44
N ASP A 42 4.36 -3.46 -23.42
CA ASP A 42 4.69 -2.11 -23.89
C ASP A 42 5.43 -1.26 -22.84
N GLY A 43 5.66 -1.81 -21.64
CA GLY A 43 6.24 -1.11 -20.51
C GLY A 43 5.25 -0.23 -19.75
N GLY A 44 3.95 -0.30 -20.06
CA GLY A 44 2.90 0.35 -19.29
C GLY A 44 2.73 -0.30 -17.92
N ALA A 45 2.47 0.52 -16.89
CA ALA A 45 2.16 0.05 -15.54
C ALA A 45 0.68 0.25 -15.24
N THR A 46 -0.04 -0.84 -14.96
CA THR A 46 -1.47 -0.79 -14.62
C THR A 46 -1.70 -1.23 -13.19
N PHE A 47 -2.39 -0.38 -12.43
CA PHE A 47 -2.75 -0.66 -11.04
C PHE A 47 -4.19 -1.22 -10.97
N ASP A 48 -4.32 -2.51 -10.65
CA ASP A 48 -5.64 -3.16 -10.55
C ASP A 48 -6.39 -2.75 -9.26
N VAL A 49 -7.58 -2.17 -9.42
CA VAL A 49 -8.42 -1.79 -8.28
C VAL A 49 -8.89 -3.01 -7.48
N ALA A 50 -9.01 -4.19 -8.10
CA ALA A 50 -9.40 -5.40 -7.41
C ALA A 50 -8.30 -5.90 -6.45
N THR A 51 -7.02 -5.84 -6.85
CA THR A 51 -5.89 -6.12 -5.93
C THR A 51 -5.87 -5.13 -4.77
N PHE A 52 -6.07 -3.83 -5.04
CA PHE A 52 -6.16 -2.81 -3.98
C PHE A 52 -7.26 -3.08 -2.97
N LYS A 53 -8.47 -3.40 -3.45
CA LYS A 53 -9.61 -3.72 -2.57
C LYS A 53 -9.36 -4.95 -1.70
N ARG A 54 -8.65 -5.97 -2.22
CA ARG A 54 -8.27 -7.16 -1.45
C ARG A 54 -7.28 -6.81 -0.34
N ALA A 55 -6.27 -6.00 -0.66
CA ALA A 55 -5.31 -5.51 0.33
C ALA A 55 -6.05 -4.79 1.47
N CYS A 56 -6.93 -3.84 1.17
CA CYS A 56 -7.72 -3.13 2.20
C CYS A 56 -8.67 -4.04 3.00
N ALA A 57 -9.13 -5.16 2.43
CA ALA A 57 -10.10 -6.04 3.08
C ALA A 57 -9.48 -7.05 4.05
N ALA A 58 -8.15 -7.26 4.02
CA ALA A 58 -7.45 -8.20 4.89
C ALA A 58 -7.54 -7.86 6.41
N VAL A 59 -8.11 -6.69 6.75
CA VAL A 59 -8.07 -6.09 8.09
C VAL A 59 -9.44 -6.08 8.80
N LEU A 60 -10.50 -6.59 8.18
CA LEU A 60 -11.84 -6.59 8.79
C LEU A 60 -12.24 -8.00 9.24
N PRO A 61 -12.17 -8.32 10.55
CA PRO A 61 -12.94 -9.42 11.08
C PRO A 61 -14.40 -9.00 11.10
N PHE A 62 -15.23 -9.63 10.26
CA PHE A 62 -16.62 -9.83 10.63
C PHE A 62 -16.71 -11.10 11.48
#